data_AF-A0A087EAP0-F1
#
_entry.id   AF-A0A087EAP0-F1
#
_cell.length_a   1.000
_cell.length_b   1.000
_cell.length_c   1.000
_cell.angle_alpha   90.00
_cell.angle_beta   90.00
_cell.angle_gamma   90.00
#
_symmetry.space_group_name_H-M   'P 1'
#
loop_
_entity.id
_entity.type
_entity.pdbx_description
1 polymer ?
#
loop_
_entity_poly.entity_id
_entity_poly.type
_entity_poly.pdbx_seq_one_letter_code
_entity_poly.pdbx_strand_id
1 'polypeptide(L)'
;MSIRRRLSATSKPNRTAEAAGTTGPAQRLRQQRWTPAGSAGHLGADLDAVPIAATDVLSPPPPPLVVTPAMACDPDTDMPTLWLIAREHPHLRKWLIANPKADAALLEYVSQAGGPGIRDAFGILFGEATSGEATG
;
A
#
# COMPACT_ATOMS: atom_id res chain seq x y z
N MET A 1 33.07 -54.85 2.54
CA MET A 1 32.27 -55.98 2.02
C MET A 1 30.83 -55.85 2.50
N SER A 2 29.90 -56.20 1.63
CA SER A 2 28.50 -55.77 1.55
C SER A 2 27.64 -55.96 2.80
N ILE A 3 26.74 -54.99 3.04
CA ILE A 3 25.48 -55.23 3.75
C ILE A 3 24.34 -54.84 2.81
N ARG A 4 23.61 -55.85 2.34
CA ARG A 4 22.34 -55.70 1.65
C ARG A 4 21.26 -55.41 2.69
N ARG A 5 20.46 -54.35 2.51
CA ARG A 5 19.07 -54.36 2.96
C ARG A 5 18.14 -53.85 1.87
N ARG A 6 17.17 -54.71 1.62
CA ARG A 6 16.05 -54.66 0.68
C ARG A 6 14.98 -53.75 1.29
N LEU A 7 14.46 -52.79 0.53
CA LEU A 7 13.15 -52.18 0.81
C LEU A 7 12.42 -51.97 -0.52
N SER A 8 11.55 -52.92 -0.83
CA SER A 8 10.39 -52.68 -1.69
C SER A 8 9.24 -52.33 -0.76
N ALA A 9 8.57 -51.21 -0.99
CA ALA A 9 7.14 -51.08 -0.68
C ALA A 9 6.59 -49.85 -1.40
N THR A 10 5.71 -50.14 -2.35
CA THR A 10 4.79 -49.21 -2.99
C THR A 10 3.85 -48.66 -1.92
N SER A 11 3.58 -47.37 -1.86
CA SER A 11 2.31 -46.90 -1.31
C SER A 11 2.01 -45.50 -1.79
N LYS A 12 1.00 -45.43 -2.67
CA LYS A 12 0.24 -44.22 -2.97
C LYS A 12 -1.19 -44.58 -2.61
N PRO A 13 -1.85 -43.77 -1.77
CA PRO A 13 -3.24 -43.50 -2.07
C PRO A 13 -3.53 -41.99 -2.05
N ASN A 14 -4.30 -41.63 -3.08
CA ASN A 14 -5.01 -40.39 -3.30
C ASN A 14 -6.21 -40.30 -2.33
N ARG A 15 -6.38 -39.20 -1.59
CA ARG A 15 -7.69 -38.59 -1.30
C ARG A 15 -7.57 -37.25 -0.55
N THR A 16 -8.03 -36.21 -1.23
CA THR A 16 -8.93 -35.14 -0.75
C THR A 16 -8.88 -34.77 0.74
N ALA A 17 -8.42 -33.54 1.00
CA ALA A 17 -8.89 -32.74 2.12
C ALA A 17 -9.02 -31.28 1.64
N GLU A 18 -10.26 -30.90 1.33
CA GLU A 18 -10.70 -29.52 1.48
C GLU A 18 -10.49 -29.10 2.95
N ALA A 19 -9.97 -27.90 3.17
CA ALA A 19 -10.52 -26.92 4.11
C ALA A 19 -9.49 -25.84 4.47
N ALA A 20 -10.03 -24.65 4.73
CA ALA A 20 -9.43 -23.54 5.46
C ALA A 20 -8.46 -22.65 4.66
N GLY A 21 -9.06 -21.65 4.01
CA GLY A 21 -8.37 -20.45 3.58
C GLY A 21 -7.63 -19.78 4.75
N THR A 22 -6.31 -19.66 4.59
CA THR A 22 -5.49 -18.74 5.36
C THR A 22 -5.70 -17.34 4.80
N THR A 23 -6.80 -16.72 5.24
CA THR A 23 -7.06 -15.30 5.05
C THR A 23 -6.04 -14.51 5.88
N GLY A 24 -5.01 -13.99 5.20
CA GLY A 24 -4.00 -13.14 5.83
C GLY A 24 -4.57 -11.84 6.42
N PRO A 25 -3.81 -11.18 7.33
CA PRO A 25 -4.25 -9.96 8.03
C PRO A 25 -4.63 -8.80 7.09
N ALA A 26 -4.17 -8.82 5.84
CA ALA A 26 -4.51 -7.84 4.81
C ALA A 26 -6.01 -7.78 4.46
N GLN A 27 -6.75 -8.88 4.63
CA GLN A 27 -8.18 -8.91 4.30
C GLN A 27 -9.07 -8.35 5.41
N ARG A 28 -8.59 -8.36 6.66
CA ARG A 28 -9.30 -7.78 7.82
C ARG A 28 -9.38 -6.26 7.73
N LEU A 29 -8.40 -5.61 7.10
CA LEU A 29 -8.40 -4.16 6.90
C LEU A 29 -9.39 -3.72 5.81
N ARG A 30 -9.75 -4.62 4.89
CA ARG A 30 -10.71 -4.37 3.80
C ARG A 30 -12.17 -4.40 4.25
N GLN A 31 -12.47 -5.17 5.30
CA GLN A 31 -13.81 -5.35 5.89
C GLN A 31 -14.22 -4.19 6.83
N GLN A 32 -13.27 -3.33 7.22
CA GLN A 32 -13.53 -2.17 8.08
C GLN A 32 -13.85 -0.89 7.30
N ARG A 33 -14.17 -1.03 6.01
CA ARG A 33 -14.66 0.07 5.18
C ARG A 33 -16.07 0.45 5.64
N TRP A 34 -16.13 1.58 6.34
CA TRP A 34 -17.32 2.30 6.78
C TRP A 34 -18.48 2.25 5.75
N THR A 35 -19.68 1.88 6.22
CA THR A 35 -20.95 2.10 5.52
C THR A 35 -21.62 3.35 6.10
N PRO A 36 -22.00 4.36 5.30
CA PRO A 36 -22.87 5.41 5.81
C PRO A 36 -24.27 4.82 6.08
N ALA A 37 -24.68 4.90 7.35
CA ALA A 37 -26.06 4.71 7.75
C ALA A 37 -26.88 5.88 7.23
N GLY A 38 -27.88 5.62 6.38
CA GLY A 38 -28.69 6.67 5.79
C GLY A 38 -29.75 6.15 4.83
N SER A 39 -30.54 5.16 5.25
CA SER A 39 -31.86 4.92 4.64
C SER A 39 -32.78 6.08 5.00
N ALA A 40 -33.23 6.84 4.00
CA ALA A 40 -34.42 7.68 4.12
C ALA A 40 -35.33 7.39 2.92
N GLY A 41 -36.57 7.04 3.24
CA GLY A 41 -37.51 6.36 2.36
C GLY A 41 -37.97 7.16 1.15
N HIS A 42 -38.30 6.42 0.11
CA HIS A 42 -39.06 6.88 -1.04
C HIS A 42 -40.55 6.66 -0.76
N LEU A 43 -41.29 7.71 -0.40
CA LEU A 43 -42.74 7.76 -0.54
C LEU A 43 -43.22 9.22 -0.70
N GLY A 44 -43.91 9.50 -1.81
CA GLY A 44 -45.09 10.37 -1.79
C GLY A 44 -44.95 11.83 -2.24
N ALA A 45 -45.16 12.03 -3.54
CA ALA A 45 -46.09 12.98 -4.18
C ALA A 45 -46.10 14.49 -3.83
N ASP A 46 -46.12 15.25 -4.93
CA ASP A 46 -46.65 16.61 -5.11
C ASP A 46 -46.05 17.75 -4.29
N LEU A 47 -45.29 18.62 -4.97
CA LEU A 47 -45.71 19.98 -5.31
C LEU A 47 -44.58 20.71 -6.05
N ASP A 48 -45.00 21.43 -7.08
CA ASP A 48 -44.27 22.41 -7.88
C ASP A 48 -43.27 23.24 -7.03
N ALA A 49 -41.97 22.98 -7.14
CA ALA A 49 -40.94 23.80 -6.50
C ALA A 49 -39.63 23.74 -7.29
N VAL A 50 -39.24 24.90 -7.81
CA VAL A 50 -37.94 25.19 -8.45
C VAL A 50 -36.80 24.62 -7.60
N PRO A 51 -35.87 23.81 -8.14
CA PRO A 51 -34.74 23.32 -7.38
C PRO A 51 -33.70 24.45 -7.28
N ILE A 52 -33.89 25.36 -6.32
CA ILE A 52 -32.75 26.01 -5.70
C ILE A 52 -32.03 24.93 -4.90
N ALA A 53 -30.99 24.35 -5.50
CA ALA A 53 -30.12 23.38 -4.85
C ALA A 53 -29.70 23.97 -3.50
N ALA A 54 -30.29 23.43 -2.44
CA ALA A 54 -30.02 23.84 -1.08
C ALA A 54 -28.54 23.64 -0.81
N THR A 55 -27.83 24.75 -0.66
CA THR A 55 -26.47 24.78 -0.18
C THR A 55 -26.47 24.16 1.21
N ASP A 56 -25.86 22.97 1.32
CA ASP A 56 -25.51 22.28 2.56
C ASP A 56 -24.48 23.12 3.33
N VAL A 57 -24.92 24.24 3.93
CA VAL A 57 -24.07 25.21 4.63
C VAL A 57 -23.66 24.79 6.05
N LEU A 58 -23.97 23.54 6.46
CA LEU A 58 -23.72 23.04 7.81
C LEU A 58 -22.70 21.89 7.88
N SER A 59 -22.22 21.37 6.75
CA SER A 59 -21.09 20.43 6.78
C SER A 59 -19.78 21.19 7.02
N PRO A 60 -18.96 20.79 8.02
CA PRO A 60 -17.63 21.36 8.16
C PRO A 60 -16.85 21.11 6.87
N PRO A 61 -15.97 22.05 6.47
CA PRO A 61 -15.16 21.85 5.27
C PRO A 61 -14.38 20.54 5.41
N PRO A 62 -14.20 19.79 4.31
CA PRO A 62 -13.44 18.56 4.34
C PRO A 62 -12.06 18.82 4.94
N PRO A 63 -11.55 17.89 5.77
CA PRO A 63 -10.26 18.08 6.44
C PRO A 63 -9.15 18.30 5.41
N PRO A 64 -8.10 19.07 5.76
CA PRO A 64 -6.97 19.29 4.86
C PRO A 64 -6.38 17.95 4.45
N LEU A 65 -6.08 17.82 3.15
CA LEU A 65 -5.51 16.60 2.60
C LEU A 65 -4.16 16.32 3.26
N VAL A 66 -4.09 15.23 4.03
CA VAL A 66 -2.86 14.79 4.68
C VAL A 66 -2.04 13.98 3.69
N VAL A 67 -0.80 14.39 3.46
CA VAL A 67 0.15 13.62 2.66
C VAL A 67 0.48 12.31 3.38
N THR A 68 0.30 11.18 2.69
CA THR A 68 0.48 9.85 3.27
C THR A 68 1.55 9.03 2.55
N PRO A 69 2.11 7.98 3.19
CA PRO A 69 2.98 7.02 2.52
C PRO A 69 2.35 6.35 1.30
N ALA A 70 1.05 6.05 1.35
CA ALA A 70 0.33 5.42 0.23
C ALA A 70 0.36 6.32 -1.00
N MET A 71 0.08 7.62 -0.81
CA MET A 71 0.15 8.63 -1.88
C MET A 71 1.57 8.77 -2.43
N ALA A 72 2.60 8.68 -1.58
CA ALA A 72 4.00 8.76 -2.00
C ALA A 72 4.43 7.58 -2.89
N CYS A 73 3.85 6.38 -2.71
CA CYS A 73 4.11 5.20 -3.54
C CYS A 73 3.15 5.03 -4.73
N ASP A 74 2.07 5.82 -4.79
CA ASP A 74 1.00 5.65 -5.76
C ASP A 74 1.48 6.01 -7.19
N PRO A 75 1.27 5.14 -8.20
CA PRO A 75 1.67 5.38 -9.58
C PRO A 75 0.89 6.54 -10.25
N ASP A 76 -0.31 6.84 -9.77
CA ASP A 76 -1.15 7.89 -10.32
C ASP A 76 -0.76 9.28 -9.78
N THR A 77 -0.06 9.36 -8.64
CA THR A 77 0.43 10.63 -8.08
C THR A 77 1.27 11.39 -9.11
N ASP A 78 0.99 12.67 -9.27
CA ASP A 78 1.65 13.54 -10.24
C ASP A 78 3.04 13.99 -9.76
N MET A 79 3.94 14.20 -10.73
CA MET A 79 5.35 14.52 -10.46
C MET A 79 5.55 15.78 -9.58
N PRO A 80 4.80 16.89 -9.75
CA PRO A 80 4.90 18.04 -8.86
C PRO A 80 4.56 17.70 -7.40
N THR A 81 3.59 16.83 -7.18
CA THR A 81 3.24 16.35 -5.85
C THR A 81 4.35 15.49 -5.27
N LEU A 82 4.98 14.61 -6.05
CA LEU A 82 6.14 13.85 -5.57
C LEU A 82 7.30 14.77 -5.13
N TRP A 83 7.57 15.84 -5.89
CA TRP A 83 8.55 16.85 -5.51
C TRP A 83 8.16 17.63 -4.25
N LEU A 84 6.87 17.95 -4.06
CA LEU A 84 6.37 18.54 -2.82
C LEU A 84 6.64 17.62 -1.62
N ILE A 85 6.31 16.33 -1.76
CA ILE A 85 6.58 15.32 -0.72
C ILE A 85 8.07 15.28 -0.40
N ALA A 86 8.93 15.28 -1.42
CA ALA A 86 10.37 15.23 -1.23
C ALA A 86 10.92 16.44 -0.47
N ARG A 87 10.38 17.64 -0.71
CA ARG A 87 10.88 18.88 -0.09
C ARG A 87 10.32 19.08 1.31
N GLU A 88 9.01 18.93 1.47
CA GLU A 88 8.29 19.32 2.69
C GLU A 88 8.13 18.17 3.70
N HIS A 89 8.23 16.91 3.26
CA HIS A 89 7.95 15.74 4.10
C HIS A 89 9.16 14.79 4.18
N PRO A 90 10.23 15.13 4.93
CA PRO A 90 11.46 14.33 5.01
C PRO A 90 11.24 12.88 5.47
N HIS A 91 10.27 12.65 6.36
CA HIS A 91 9.91 11.33 6.87
C HIS A 91 9.21 10.44 5.82
N LEU A 92 8.69 11.02 4.74
CA LEU A 92 8.02 10.31 3.66
C LEU A 92 8.91 10.00 2.46
N ARG A 93 10.08 10.63 2.35
CA ARG A 93 11.01 10.46 1.21
C ARG A 93 11.35 8.99 0.91
N LYS A 94 11.45 8.14 1.93
CA LYS A 94 11.76 6.70 1.73
C LYS A 94 10.70 5.95 0.93
N TRP A 95 9.46 6.45 0.94
CA TRP A 95 8.35 5.86 0.20
C TRP A 95 8.41 6.25 -1.28
N LEU A 96 8.99 7.40 -1.62
CA LEU A 96 9.18 7.84 -3.01
C LEU A 96 10.07 6.88 -3.81
N ILE A 97 11.00 6.20 -3.14
CA ILE A 97 11.89 5.20 -3.74
C ILE A 97 11.08 4.06 -4.39
N ALA A 98 9.95 3.69 -3.79
CA ALA A 98 9.07 2.64 -4.30
C ALA A 98 8.05 3.14 -5.34
N ASN A 99 8.01 4.44 -5.63
CA ASN A 99 7.07 5.00 -6.60
C ASN A 99 7.56 4.71 -8.04
N PRO A 100 6.80 3.98 -8.87
CA PRO A 100 7.22 3.63 -10.23
C PRO A 100 7.28 4.84 -11.18
N LYS A 101 6.65 5.96 -10.81
CA LYS A 101 6.65 7.21 -11.58
C LYS A 101 7.77 8.16 -11.16
N ALA A 102 8.47 7.89 -10.05
CA ALA A 102 9.62 8.69 -9.65
C ALA A 102 10.73 8.58 -10.69
N ASP A 103 11.19 9.73 -11.17
CA ASP A 103 12.27 9.81 -12.15
C ASP A 103 13.65 9.82 -11.47
N ALA A 104 14.70 9.67 -12.28
CA ALA A 104 16.06 9.65 -11.78
C ALA A 104 16.44 10.94 -11.04
N ALA A 105 15.97 12.10 -11.52
CA ALA A 105 16.26 13.39 -10.89
C ALA A 105 15.65 13.51 -9.49
N LEU A 106 14.40 13.04 -9.31
CA LEU A 106 13.76 12.99 -8.01
C LEU A 106 14.48 12.03 -7.06
N LEU A 107 14.82 10.82 -7.53
CA LEU A 107 15.52 9.82 -6.71
C LEU A 107 16.94 10.26 -6.33
N GLU A 108 17.65 10.92 -7.24
CA GLU A 108 18.94 11.54 -6.96
C GLU A 108 18.81 12.61 -5.88
N TYR A 109 17.85 13.54 -6.02
CA TYR A 109 17.58 14.53 -4.99
C TYR A 109 17.28 13.88 -3.64
N VAL A 110 16.43 12.84 -3.62
CA VAL A 110 16.08 12.11 -2.38
C VAL A 110 17.32 11.44 -1.76
N SER A 111 18.21 10.88 -2.57
CA SER A 111 19.46 10.27 -2.09
C SER A 111 20.40 11.30 -1.46
N GLN A 112 20.50 12.50 -2.04
CA GLN A 112 21.35 13.58 -1.55
C GLN A 112 20.75 14.29 -0.33
N ALA A 113 19.45 14.59 -0.38
CA ALA A 113 18.72 15.23 0.72
C ALA A 113 18.55 14.31 1.93
N GLY A 114 18.61 12.99 1.71
CA GLY A 114 18.53 11.97 2.73
C GLY A 114 17.19 11.97 3.47
N GLY A 115 17.16 11.33 4.64
CA GLY A 115 15.97 11.15 5.45
C GLY A 115 16.00 9.85 6.24
N PRO A 116 15.11 9.67 7.21
CA PRO A 116 15.06 8.45 8.00
C PRO A 116 14.75 7.23 7.12
N GLY A 117 15.67 6.26 7.10
CA GLY A 117 15.50 4.98 6.38
C GLY A 117 15.69 5.05 4.86
N ILE A 118 16.25 6.13 4.32
CA ILE A 118 16.53 6.25 2.87
C ILE A 118 17.53 5.20 2.41
N ARG A 119 18.68 5.09 3.10
CA ARG A 119 19.73 4.15 2.72
C ARG A 119 19.24 2.70 2.75
N ASP A 120 18.50 2.32 3.80
CA ASP A 120 17.91 0.99 3.90
C ASP A 120 16.89 0.74 2.78
N ALA A 121 16.06 1.72 2.44
CA ALA A 121 15.07 1.58 1.37
C ALA A 121 15.72 1.42 -0.01
N PHE A 122 16.77 2.18 -0.32
CA PHE A 122 17.57 1.97 -1.54
C PHE A 122 18.23 0.58 -1.55
N GLY A 123 18.81 0.16 -0.42
CA GLY A 123 19.40 -1.17 -0.27
C GLY A 123 18.42 -2.31 -0.50
N ILE A 124 17.20 -2.20 0.03
CA ILE A 124 16.15 -3.21 -0.16
C ILE A 124 15.66 -3.26 -1.61
N LEU A 125 15.43 -2.10 -2.24
CA LEU A 125 14.79 -2.05 -3.55
C LEU A 125 15.76 -2.26 -4.72
N PHE A 126 17.00 -1.75 -4.61
CA PHE A 126 17.99 -1.79 -5.68
C PHE A 126 19.14 -2.77 -5.43
N GLY A 127 19.22 -3.35 -4.23
CA GLY A 127 20.14 -4.47 -3.96
C GLY A 127 21.60 -4.05 -3.83
N GLU A 128 21.90 -2.99 -3.08
CA GLU A 128 23.25 -2.84 -2.49
C GLU A 128 23.34 -3.76 -1.27
N ALA A 129 23.61 -5.03 -1.53
CA ALA A 129 24.18 -5.89 -0.49
C ALA A 129 25.45 -5.19 -0.04
N THR A 130 25.44 -4.62 1.16
CA THR A 130 26.69 -4.30 1.84
C THR A 130 27.37 -5.64 2.08
N SER A 131 28.18 -6.08 1.11
CA SER A 131 29.12 -7.17 1.30
C SER A 131 29.97 -6.76 2.48
N GLY A 132 29.63 -7.29 3.65
CA GLY A 132 30.54 -7.35 4.78
C GLY A 132 31.68 -8.25 4.35
N GLU A 133 32.70 -7.66 3.73
CA GLU A 133 34.02 -8.25 3.69
C GLU A 133 34.53 -8.24 5.13
N ALA A 134 34.24 -9.33 5.82
CA ALA A 134 34.89 -9.70 7.05
C ALA A 134 36.37 -9.94 6.72
N THR A 135 37.22 -9.08 7.27
CA THR A 135 38.65 -9.32 7.46
C THR A 135 38.86 -10.73 8.03
N GLY A 136 39.68 -11.54 7.35
CA GLY A 136 40.16 -12.84 7.79
C GLY A 136 41.45 -13.20 7.08
#